data_AF-V2WJB9-F1
#
_entry.id   AF-V2WJB9-F1
#
_cell.length_a   1.000
_cell.length_b   1.000
_cell.length_c   1.000
_cell.angle_alpha   90.00
_cell.angle_beta   90.00
_cell.angle_gamma   90.00
#
_symmetry.space_group_name_H-M   'P 1'
#
loop_
_entity.id
_entity.type
_entity.pdbx_description
1 polymer ?
#
loop_
_entity_poly.entity_id
_entity_poly.type
_entity_poly.pdbx_seq_one_letter_code
_entity_poly.pdbx_strand_id
1 'polypeptide(L)'
;MPPTGNAQCLQWDDLPQDQLDKLAEGNVRKILHTVKSFNEDEPDTLQAWLDDLEIQFKMAGLTEGASKIYSAMWKMLYKLCTELQGSSKAKGNSWEDFKKLLFKEFSDLADMDSGSTDKLYRIVLNSQYIGFGGLEKLKKYNRAFLLEVRKLLKPPALLSNHAAVQTYLSTFKTTFKMRVQQRMELFTLNKLDKRKEDPRR
;
A
#
# COMPACT_ATOMS: atom_id res chain seq x y z
N MET A 1 7.56 -46.00 -1.43
CA MET A 1 7.18 -45.02 -0.40
C MET A 1 8.27 -43.96 -0.30
N PRO A 2 7.98 -42.67 -0.52
CA PRO A 2 8.83 -41.60 0.00
C PRO A 2 8.28 -41.12 1.37
N PRO A 3 9.14 -40.59 2.25
CA PRO A 3 8.74 -40.18 3.59
C PRO A 3 7.94 -38.88 3.50
N THR A 4 6.71 -38.92 3.98
CA THR A 4 5.86 -37.74 4.16
C THR A 4 6.39 -36.96 5.36
N GLY A 5 7.41 -36.14 5.12
CA GLY A 5 7.82 -35.11 6.06
C GLY A 5 6.69 -34.09 6.16
N ASN A 6 5.90 -34.16 7.22
CA ASN A 6 4.95 -33.11 7.58
C ASN A 6 5.75 -31.83 7.85
N ALA A 7 5.87 -30.99 6.83
CA ALA A 7 6.26 -29.59 7.02
C ALA A 7 5.13 -28.93 7.81
N GLN A 8 5.26 -28.91 9.14
CA GLN A 8 4.40 -28.12 10.00
C GLN A 8 4.50 -26.67 9.52
N CYS A 9 3.42 -26.21 8.92
CA CYS A 9 3.25 -24.83 8.49
C CYS A 9 3.15 -23.95 9.73
N LEU A 10 4.30 -23.52 10.25
CA LEU A 10 4.43 -22.58 11.34
C LEU A 10 3.66 -21.29 11.01
N GLN A 11 2.92 -20.79 11.98
CA GLN A 11 2.43 -19.42 11.94
C GLN A 11 3.63 -18.46 11.82
N TRP A 12 3.50 -17.31 11.17
CA TRP A 12 4.63 -16.39 11.00
C TRP A 12 5.12 -15.82 12.35
N ASP A 13 4.25 -15.85 13.36
CA ASP A 13 4.49 -15.54 14.76
C ASP A 13 5.14 -16.71 15.55
N ASP A 14 5.21 -17.91 14.98
CA ASP A 14 5.86 -19.09 15.57
C ASP A 14 7.21 -19.35 14.88
N LEU A 15 8.24 -18.59 15.23
CA LEU A 15 9.61 -18.93 14.80
C LEU A 15 10.25 -19.94 15.74
N PRO A 16 11.05 -20.88 15.20
CA PRO A 16 11.98 -21.67 16.00
C PRO A 16 12.87 -20.77 16.87
N GLN A 17 13.16 -21.22 18.09
CA GLN A 17 13.87 -20.41 19.09
C GLN A 17 15.24 -19.91 18.59
N ASP A 18 15.95 -20.72 17.80
CA ASP A 18 17.23 -20.35 17.19
C ASP A 18 17.12 -19.17 16.20
N GLN A 19 15.97 -19.02 15.54
CA GLN A 19 15.69 -17.87 14.67
C GLN A 19 15.28 -16.64 15.49
N LEU A 20 14.51 -16.84 16.56
CA LEU A 20 14.17 -15.77 17.52
C LEU A 20 15.43 -15.19 18.18
N ASP A 21 16.39 -16.05 18.53
CA ASP A 21 17.66 -15.64 19.12
C ASP A 21 18.49 -14.82 18.13
N LYS A 22 18.52 -15.19 16.84
CA LYS A 22 19.12 -14.38 15.76
C LYS A 22 18.42 -13.04 15.55
N LEU A 23 17.10 -12.99 15.64
CA LEU A 23 16.31 -11.75 15.56
C LEU A 23 16.54 -10.85 16.79
N ALA A 24 16.85 -11.46 17.94
CA ALA A 24 17.18 -10.75 19.18
C ALA A 24 18.60 -10.14 19.15
N GLU A 25 19.46 -10.57 18.23
CA GLU A 25 20.78 -9.97 18.01
C GLU A 25 20.65 -8.47 17.70
N GLY A 26 21.50 -7.67 18.35
CA GLY A 26 21.41 -6.21 18.29
C GLY A 26 21.51 -5.63 16.88
N ASN A 27 22.09 -6.37 15.92
CA ASN A 27 22.21 -5.96 14.53
C ASN A 27 20.88 -6.06 13.77
N VAL A 28 20.10 -7.12 14.00
CA VAL A 28 18.77 -7.29 13.38
C VAL A 28 17.76 -6.31 13.96
N ARG A 29 17.84 -6.06 15.28
CA ARG A 29 17.02 -5.03 15.93
C ARG A 29 17.32 -3.62 15.40
N LYS A 30 18.58 -3.35 15.04
CA LYS A 30 18.97 -2.11 14.34
C LYS A 30 18.37 -2.02 12.94
N ILE A 31 18.36 -3.10 12.15
CA ILE A 31 17.67 -3.13 10.85
C ILE A 31 16.20 -2.76 11.00
N LEU A 32 15.51 -3.39 11.97
CA LEU A 32 14.11 -3.11 12.27
C LEU A 32 13.86 -1.69 12.77
N HIS A 33 14.87 -0.95 13.24
CA HIS A 33 14.72 0.47 13.53
C HIS A 33 15.04 1.38 12.34
N THR A 34 15.98 0.97 11.48
CA THR A 34 16.46 1.78 10.34
C THR A 34 15.49 1.74 9.16
N VAL A 35 14.96 0.56 8.82
CA VAL A 35 14.11 0.39 7.64
C VAL A 35 12.71 0.93 7.91
N LYS A 36 12.18 1.74 7.00
CA LYS A 36 10.81 2.22 7.09
C LYS A 36 9.82 1.07 6.86
N SER A 37 8.67 1.13 7.53
CA SER A 37 7.57 0.22 7.21
C SER A 37 7.17 0.35 5.75
N PHE A 38 6.77 -0.76 5.14
CA PHE A 38 6.33 -0.76 3.75
C PHE A 38 5.11 0.15 3.61
N ASN A 39 5.18 1.09 2.68
CA ASN A 39 4.05 1.95 2.38
C ASN A 39 3.11 1.21 1.43
N GLU A 40 2.23 0.41 2.01
CA GLU A 40 1.23 -0.34 1.23
C GLU A 40 0.48 0.60 0.30
N ASP A 41 0.13 1.81 0.78
CA ASP A 41 0.29 3.13 0.13
C ASP A 41 0.48 3.19 -1.39
N GLU A 42 1.67 2.79 -1.77
CA GLU A 42 2.34 3.06 -3.02
C GLU A 42 3.00 1.74 -3.44
N PRO A 43 2.24 0.80 -4.03
CA PRO A 43 2.75 -0.53 -4.35
C PRO A 43 3.94 -0.49 -5.31
N ASP A 44 4.05 0.58 -6.10
CA ASP A 44 5.19 0.87 -6.99
C ASP A 44 6.52 1.01 -6.21
N THR A 45 6.46 1.30 -4.90
CA THR A 45 7.64 1.39 -4.01
C THR A 45 8.08 0.04 -3.46
N LEU A 46 7.34 -1.06 -3.73
CA LEU A 46 7.64 -2.39 -3.21
C LEU A 46 9.04 -2.87 -3.59
N GLN A 47 9.44 -2.68 -4.86
CA GLN A 47 10.78 -3.07 -5.31
C GLN A 47 11.87 -2.31 -4.55
N ALA A 48 11.76 -0.98 -4.50
CA ALA A 48 12.73 -0.15 -3.80
C ALA A 48 12.81 -0.46 -2.29
N TRP A 49 11.67 -0.80 -1.69
CA TRP A 49 11.59 -1.21 -0.29
C TRP A 49 12.23 -2.58 -0.04
N LEU A 50 12.00 -3.55 -0.93
CA LEU A 50 12.63 -4.87 -0.87
C LEU A 50 14.16 -4.76 -1.06
N ASP A 51 14.61 -3.87 -1.95
CA ASP A 51 16.04 -3.63 -2.18
C ASP A 51 16.71 -3.02 -0.93
N ASP A 52 16.07 -2.06 -0.27
CA ASP A 52 16.56 -1.48 0.99
C ASP A 52 16.66 -2.55 2.09
N LEU A 53 15.61 -3.38 2.26
CA LEU A 53 15.66 -4.51 3.18
C LEU A 53 16.82 -5.47 2.86
N GLU A 54 17.04 -5.78 1.59
CA GLU A 54 18.10 -6.71 1.19
C GLU A 54 19.51 -6.15 1.45
N ILE A 55 19.71 -4.84 1.25
CA ILE A 55 20.95 -4.14 1.63
C ILE A 55 21.17 -4.26 3.14
N GLN A 56 20.14 -3.99 3.93
CA GLN A 56 20.25 -4.03 5.40
C GLN A 56 20.48 -5.46 5.93
N PHE A 57 19.81 -6.47 5.35
CA PHE A 57 20.06 -7.87 5.66
C PHE A 57 21.52 -8.25 5.37
N LYS A 58 22.08 -7.81 4.23
CA LYS A 58 23.50 -8.03 3.90
C LYS A 58 24.42 -7.35 4.91
N MET A 59 24.13 -6.11 5.30
CA MET A 59 24.93 -5.37 6.29
C MET A 59 24.92 -6.03 7.68
N ALA A 60 23.83 -6.67 8.06
CA ALA A 60 23.72 -7.36 9.35
C ALA A 60 24.14 -8.84 9.31
N GLY A 61 24.52 -9.37 8.14
CA GLY A 61 24.85 -10.78 7.97
C GLY A 61 23.64 -11.72 8.07
N LEU A 62 22.42 -11.22 7.88
CA LEU A 62 21.21 -12.03 7.93
C LEU A 62 21.04 -12.79 6.61
N THR A 63 21.38 -14.08 6.62
CA THR A 63 21.33 -14.94 5.42
C THR A 63 20.07 -15.78 5.35
N GLU A 64 19.46 -16.07 6.50
CA GLU A 64 18.38 -17.04 6.63
C GLU A 64 17.03 -16.50 6.16
N GLY A 65 16.37 -17.24 5.26
CA GLY A 65 15.15 -16.78 4.60
C GLY A 65 13.97 -16.61 5.54
N ALA A 66 13.78 -17.51 6.51
CA ALA A 66 12.71 -17.39 7.52
C ALA A 66 12.84 -16.09 8.33
N SER A 67 14.05 -15.76 8.80
CA SER A 67 14.31 -14.53 9.53
C SER A 67 14.11 -13.26 8.66
N LYS A 68 14.43 -13.32 7.36
CA LYS A 68 14.15 -12.23 6.41
C LYS A 68 12.65 -12.01 6.21
N ILE A 69 11.90 -13.10 6.02
CA ILE A 69 10.44 -13.07 5.86
C ILE A 69 9.80 -12.45 7.11
N TYR A 70 10.20 -12.88 8.30
CA TYR A 70 9.70 -12.33 9.54
C TYR A 70 9.98 -10.83 9.68
N SER A 71 11.23 -10.42 9.40
CA SER A 71 11.62 -9.01 9.46
C SER A 71 10.81 -8.14 8.49
N ALA A 72 10.54 -8.66 7.29
CA ALA A 72 9.69 -8.00 6.30
C ALA A 72 8.22 -7.92 6.77
N MET A 73 7.67 -9.00 7.31
CA MET A 73 6.30 -9.02 7.85
C MET A 73 6.11 -8.05 9.02
N TRP A 74 7.10 -7.91 9.91
CA TRP A 74 7.08 -6.92 10.99
C TRP A 74 6.96 -5.47 10.48
N LYS A 75 7.43 -5.23 9.25
CA LYS A 75 7.41 -3.93 8.60
C LYS A 75 6.19 -3.70 7.71
N MET A 76 5.27 -4.66 7.64
CA MET A 76 3.99 -4.54 6.95
C MET A 76 2.84 -4.37 7.95
N LEU A 77 1.67 -3.93 7.48
CA LEU A 77 0.46 -3.89 8.31
C LEU A 77 0.04 -5.31 8.67
N TYR A 78 -0.34 -5.47 9.94
CA TYR A 78 -0.83 -6.72 10.49
C TYR A 78 -1.94 -7.39 9.65
N LYS A 79 -2.82 -6.60 9.02
CA LYS A 79 -3.88 -7.12 8.14
C LYS A 79 -3.33 -7.81 6.89
N LEU A 80 -2.34 -7.20 6.24
CA LEU A 80 -1.68 -7.81 5.09
C LEU A 80 -0.94 -9.08 5.50
N CYS A 81 -0.28 -9.08 6.67
CA CYS A 81 0.35 -10.28 7.22
C CYS A 81 -0.65 -11.41 7.43
N THR A 82 -1.85 -11.13 7.96
CA THR A 82 -2.90 -12.15 8.14
C THR A 82 -3.48 -12.67 6.83
N GLU A 83 -3.56 -11.84 5.79
CA GLU A 83 -4.00 -12.27 4.45
C GLU A 83 -2.95 -13.17 3.80
N LEU A 84 -1.68 -12.79 3.90
CA LEU A 84 -0.54 -13.58 3.42
C LEU A 84 -0.36 -14.90 4.20
N GLN A 85 -0.79 -14.95 5.47
CA GLN A 85 -0.67 -16.11 6.36
C GLN A 85 -1.42 -17.37 5.84
N GLY A 86 -2.35 -17.22 4.89
CA GLY A 86 -3.00 -18.37 4.23
C GLY A 86 -2.11 -19.08 3.19
N SER A 87 -1.03 -18.43 2.74
CA SER A 87 -0.16 -18.93 1.66
C SER A 87 0.96 -19.82 2.20
N SER A 88 1.13 -21.03 1.64
CA SER A 88 2.28 -21.90 1.94
C SER A 88 3.63 -21.26 1.62
N LYS A 89 3.65 -20.24 0.75
CA LYS A 89 4.86 -19.47 0.41
C LYS A 89 5.20 -18.41 1.46
N ALA A 90 4.21 -17.91 2.20
CA ALA A 90 4.44 -17.01 3.33
C ALA A 90 4.93 -17.76 4.58
N LYS A 91 4.64 -19.06 4.65
CA LYS A 91 5.10 -19.98 5.72
C LYS A 91 6.36 -20.77 5.36
N GLY A 92 6.94 -20.49 4.19
CA GLY A 92 8.15 -21.15 3.72
C GLY A 92 9.42 -20.44 4.21
N ASN A 93 10.58 -21.10 4.03
CA ASN A 93 11.89 -20.52 4.37
C ASN A 93 12.57 -19.80 3.20
N SER A 94 11.86 -19.66 2.06
CA SER A 94 12.41 -19.14 0.81
C SER A 94 12.07 -17.65 0.65
N TRP A 95 13.08 -16.81 0.87
CA TRP A 95 12.96 -15.36 0.67
C TRP A 95 12.54 -15.01 -0.76
N GLU A 96 13.03 -15.75 -1.76
CA GLU A 96 12.67 -15.53 -3.16
C GLU A 96 11.21 -15.86 -3.46
N ASP A 97 10.68 -16.94 -2.87
CA ASP A 97 9.27 -17.28 -3.05
C ASP A 97 8.35 -16.31 -2.33
N PHE A 98 8.79 -15.76 -1.20
CA PHE A 98 8.10 -14.67 -0.51
C PHE A 98 8.12 -13.37 -1.32
N LYS A 99 9.26 -12.96 -1.90
CA LYS A 99 9.31 -11.81 -2.83
C LYS A 99 8.36 -12.02 -4.00
N LYS A 100 8.36 -13.20 -4.63
CA LYS A 100 7.42 -13.52 -5.71
C LYS A 100 5.96 -13.50 -5.27
N LEU A 101 5.66 -13.92 -4.04
CA LEU A 101 4.30 -13.82 -3.47
C LEU A 101 3.89 -12.36 -3.31
N LEU A 102 4.75 -11.52 -2.71
CA LEU A 102 4.49 -10.09 -2.58
C LEU A 102 4.30 -9.44 -3.93
N PHE A 103 5.20 -9.69 -4.87
CA PHE A 103 5.04 -9.20 -6.24
C PHE A 103 3.77 -9.71 -6.86
N LYS A 104 3.36 -10.96 -6.67
CA LYS A 104 2.08 -11.43 -7.19
C LYS A 104 0.88 -10.70 -6.58
N GLU A 105 0.83 -10.51 -5.26
CA GLU A 105 -0.28 -9.80 -4.60
C GLU A 105 -0.33 -8.32 -5.01
N PHE A 106 0.83 -7.68 -5.12
CA PHE A 106 0.94 -6.29 -5.56
C PHE A 106 0.91 -6.14 -7.09
N SER A 107 1.19 -7.19 -7.86
CA SER A 107 0.99 -7.27 -9.31
C SER A 107 -0.46 -7.58 -9.64
N ASP A 108 -1.20 -8.37 -8.88
CA ASP A 108 -2.66 -8.44 -9.03
C ASP A 108 -3.29 -7.05 -8.72
N LEU A 109 -2.59 -6.20 -7.96
CA LEU A 109 -2.91 -4.77 -7.80
C LEU A 109 -2.35 -3.87 -8.94
N ALA A 110 -1.25 -4.26 -9.61
CA ALA A 110 -0.51 -3.48 -10.63
C ALA A 110 -0.79 -3.87 -12.11
N ASP A 111 -1.15 -5.12 -12.43
CA ASP A 111 -1.60 -5.66 -13.74
C ASP A 111 -2.89 -5.00 -14.26
N MET A 112 -3.38 -4.02 -13.52
CA MET A 112 -4.25 -2.98 -14.02
C MET A 112 -3.47 -1.79 -14.54
N ASP A 113 -2.56 -1.99 -15.50
CA ASP A 113 -1.92 -0.87 -16.19
C ASP A 113 -2.94 -0.15 -17.11
N SER A 114 -4.03 -0.85 -17.46
CA SER A 114 -5.28 -0.26 -17.91
C SER A 114 -6.17 0.11 -16.71
N GLY A 115 -6.48 1.39 -16.56
CA GLY A 115 -7.51 1.82 -15.61
C GLY A 115 -8.85 1.19 -15.98
N SER A 116 -9.61 0.74 -14.98
CA SER A 116 -10.94 0.17 -15.16
C SER A 116 -11.99 1.07 -14.52
N THR A 117 -12.97 1.49 -15.32
CA THR A 117 -14.15 2.22 -14.83
C THR A 117 -14.94 1.37 -13.83
N ASP A 118 -15.04 0.05 -14.03
CA ASP A 118 -15.72 -0.85 -13.09
C ASP A 118 -15.03 -0.90 -11.73
N LYS A 119 -13.69 -0.96 -11.70
CA LYS A 119 -12.96 -0.92 -10.43
C LYS A 119 -13.12 0.44 -9.74
N LEU A 120 -13.10 1.53 -10.49
CA LEU A 120 -13.38 2.86 -9.95
C LEU A 120 -14.76 2.91 -9.28
N TYR A 121 -15.80 2.38 -9.93
CA TYR A 121 -17.14 2.33 -9.35
C TYR A 121 -17.23 1.43 -8.12
N ARG A 122 -16.52 0.29 -8.08
CA ARG A 122 -16.44 -0.55 -6.87
C ARG A 122 -15.78 0.20 -5.70
N ILE A 123 -14.71 0.94 -5.95
CA ILE A 123 -14.03 1.78 -4.93
C ILE A 123 -15.00 2.82 -4.36
N VAL A 124 -15.77 3.48 -5.23
CA VAL A 124 -16.80 4.47 -4.87
C VAL A 124 -17.90 3.83 -4.04
N LEU A 125 -18.45 2.70 -4.48
CA LEU A 125 -19.52 1.97 -3.79
C LEU A 125 -19.09 1.55 -2.37
N ASN A 126 -17.89 1.00 -2.24
CA ASN A 126 -17.37 0.52 -0.95
C ASN A 126 -17.06 1.66 0.03
N SER A 127 -16.88 2.88 -0.48
CA SER A 127 -16.46 4.04 0.30
C SER A 127 -17.58 5.04 0.58
N GLN A 128 -18.85 4.67 0.35
CA GLN A 128 -19.99 5.57 0.52
C GLN A 128 -20.11 6.17 1.94
N TYR A 129 -20.77 7.32 2.02
CA TYR A 129 -21.13 8.04 3.23
C TYR A 129 -19.95 8.57 4.06
N ILE A 130 -18.87 9.01 3.41
CA ILE A 130 -17.78 9.72 4.11
C ILE A 130 -18.28 11.07 4.61
N GLY A 131 -18.11 11.34 5.90
CA GLY A 131 -18.52 12.60 6.53
C GLY A 131 -17.54 13.07 7.58
N PHE A 132 -17.97 14.05 8.39
CA PHE A 132 -17.20 14.56 9.52
C PHE A 132 -16.87 13.40 10.49
N GLY A 133 -15.59 13.26 10.84
CA GLY A 133 -15.07 12.14 11.64
C GLY A 133 -14.57 10.93 10.84
N GLY A 134 -14.80 10.88 9.52
CA GLY A 134 -14.38 9.77 8.65
C GLY A 134 -12.96 9.91 8.07
N LEU A 135 -12.01 10.52 8.78
CA LEU A 135 -10.67 10.84 8.23
C LEU A 135 -9.94 9.61 7.69
N GLU A 136 -9.95 8.51 8.44
CA GLU A 136 -9.27 7.29 8.04
C GLU A 136 -9.92 6.64 6.81
N LYS A 137 -11.26 6.66 6.74
CA LYS A 137 -12.02 6.21 5.58
C LYS A 137 -11.74 7.10 4.36
N LEU A 138 -11.64 8.42 4.56
CA LEU A 138 -11.33 9.40 3.52
C LEU A 138 -9.91 9.21 2.97
N LYS A 139 -8.91 8.93 3.83
CA LYS A 139 -7.54 8.65 3.39
C LYS A 139 -7.48 7.41 2.50
N LYS A 140 -8.10 6.31 2.96
CA LYS A 140 -8.18 5.05 2.18
C LYS A 140 -8.89 5.24 0.85
N TYR A 141 -10.00 5.97 0.87
CA TYR A 141 -10.75 6.28 -0.34
C TYR A 141 -9.94 7.15 -1.32
N ASN A 142 -9.35 8.26 -0.85
CA ASN A 142 -8.49 9.14 -1.63
C ASN A 142 -7.43 8.34 -2.39
N ARG A 143 -6.76 7.47 -1.66
CA ARG A 143 -5.67 6.66 -2.16
C ARG A 143 -6.13 5.71 -3.27
N ALA A 144 -7.12 4.87 -2.99
CA ALA A 144 -7.63 3.91 -3.97
C ALA A 144 -8.19 4.61 -5.21
N PHE A 145 -8.91 5.72 -5.01
CA PHE A 145 -9.50 6.49 -6.08
C PHE A 145 -8.45 7.15 -6.98
N LEU A 146 -7.42 7.78 -6.39
CA LEU A 146 -6.37 8.46 -7.16
C LEU A 146 -5.52 7.49 -7.97
N LEU A 147 -5.19 6.31 -7.42
CA LEU A 147 -4.45 5.28 -8.14
C LEU A 147 -5.20 4.84 -9.40
N GLU A 148 -6.51 4.63 -9.28
CA GLU A 148 -7.34 4.19 -10.40
C GLU A 148 -7.58 5.30 -11.43
N VAL A 149 -7.90 6.51 -10.96
CA VAL A 149 -8.15 7.66 -11.84
C VAL A 149 -6.89 8.07 -12.60
N ARG A 150 -5.70 8.04 -11.99
CA ARG A 150 -4.45 8.34 -12.70
C ARG A 150 -4.25 7.45 -13.91
N LYS A 151 -4.68 6.19 -13.83
CA LYS A 151 -4.63 5.24 -14.95
C LYS A 151 -5.66 5.59 -16.03
N LEU A 152 -6.89 5.92 -15.63
CA LEU A 152 -7.98 6.30 -16.54
C LEU A 152 -7.77 7.64 -17.25
N LEU A 153 -6.94 8.53 -16.69
CA LEU A 153 -6.59 9.82 -17.27
C LEU A 153 -5.39 9.74 -18.25
N LYS A 154 -4.63 8.63 -18.26
CA LYS A 154 -3.55 8.43 -19.23
C LYS A 154 -4.13 8.28 -20.65
N PRO A 155 -3.46 8.78 -21.70
CA PRO A 155 -3.91 8.57 -23.08
C PRO A 155 -3.92 7.08 -23.48
N PRO A 156 -4.95 6.60 -24.20
CA PRO A 156 -6.21 7.29 -24.50
C PRO A 156 -7.07 7.43 -23.24
N ALA A 157 -7.43 8.68 -22.90
CA ALA A 157 -8.14 8.96 -21.66
C ALA A 157 -9.55 8.35 -21.69
N LEU A 158 -9.82 7.46 -20.74
CA LEU A 158 -11.11 6.79 -20.57
C LEU A 158 -12.05 7.54 -19.62
N LEU A 159 -11.53 8.53 -18.90
CA LEU A 159 -12.29 9.36 -17.97
C LEU A 159 -11.89 10.83 -18.15
N SER A 160 -12.85 11.75 -18.07
CA SER A 160 -12.54 13.18 -18.03
C SER A 160 -12.25 13.64 -16.61
N ASN A 161 -11.40 14.66 -16.45
CA ASN A 161 -11.13 15.26 -15.14
C ASN A 161 -12.41 15.72 -14.42
N HIS A 162 -13.37 16.29 -15.16
CA HIS A 162 -14.65 16.69 -14.61
C HIS A 162 -15.44 15.48 -14.06
N ALA A 163 -15.54 14.40 -14.85
CA ALA A 163 -16.20 13.17 -14.42
C ALA A 163 -15.51 12.56 -13.19
N ALA A 164 -14.17 12.53 -13.15
CA ALA A 164 -13.42 12.07 -12.00
C ALA A 164 -13.74 12.85 -10.73
N VAL A 165 -13.81 14.19 -10.79
CA VAL A 165 -14.16 15.02 -9.63
C VAL A 165 -15.58 14.77 -9.15
N GLN A 166 -16.56 14.64 -10.07
CA GLN A 166 -17.95 14.34 -9.68
C GLN A 166 -18.08 12.97 -9.03
N THR A 167 -17.43 11.95 -9.61
CA THR A 167 -17.39 10.60 -9.06
C THR A 167 -16.74 10.59 -7.68
N TYR A 168 -15.66 11.35 -7.50
CA TYR A 168 -14.98 11.47 -6.21
C TYR A 168 -15.91 12.02 -5.11
N LEU A 169 -16.61 13.11 -5.41
CA LEU A 169 -17.51 13.77 -4.48
C LEU A 169 -18.80 12.98 -4.22
N SER A 170 -19.16 12.01 -5.06
CA SER A 170 -20.39 11.23 -4.92
C SER A 170 -20.43 10.37 -3.65
N THR A 171 -19.27 10.01 -3.10
CA THR A 171 -19.15 9.18 -1.88
C THR A 171 -19.38 9.95 -0.59
N PHE A 172 -19.43 11.28 -0.65
CA PHE A 172 -19.49 12.13 0.53
C PHE A 172 -20.93 12.33 1.01
N LYS A 173 -21.13 12.40 2.33
CA LYS A 173 -22.37 12.90 2.92
C LYS A 173 -22.61 14.33 2.45
N THR A 174 -23.86 14.69 2.17
CA THR A 174 -24.25 15.98 1.59
C THR A 174 -23.62 17.19 2.29
N THR A 175 -23.66 17.22 3.63
CA THR A 175 -23.09 18.32 4.43
C THR A 175 -21.58 18.42 4.32
N PHE A 176 -20.88 17.29 4.21
CA PHE A 176 -19.44 17.23 4.01
C PHE A 176 -19.07 17.64 2.58
N LYS A 177 -19.79 17.13 1.58
CA LYS A 177 -19.64 17.48 0.16
C LYS A 177 -19.74 18.99 -0.06
N MET A 178 -20.78 19.64 0.47
CA MET A 178 -20.96 21.08 0.36
C MET A 178 -19.78 21.87 0.93
N ARG A 179 -19.27 21.48 2.11
CA ARG A 179 -18.11 22.15 2.71
C ARG A 179 -16.83 22.00 1.89
N VAL A 180 -16.62 20.82 1.28
CA VAL A 180 -15.48 20.59 0.40
C VAL A 180 -15.59 21.47 -0.85
N GLN A 181 -16.77 21.53 -1.48
CA GLN A 181 -17.01 22.36 -2.67
C GLN A 181 -16.82 23.86 -2.37
N GLN A 182 -17.40 24.36 -1.27
CA GLN A 182 -17.20 25.75 -0.82
C GLN A 182 -15.71 26.08 -0.62
N ARG A 183 -14.93 25.17 -0.02
CA ARG A 183 -13.48 25.38 0.12
C ARG A 183 -12.74 25.39 -1.22
N MET A 184 -13.14 24.55 -2.16
CA MET A 184 -12.55 24.53 -3.51
C MET A 184 -12.83 25.83 -4.27
N GLU A 185 -14.06 26.35 -4.17
CA GLU A 185 -14.46 27.63 -4.77
C GLU A 185 -13.65 28.80 -4.18
N LEU A 186 -13.58 28.89 -2.84
CA LEU A 186 -12.79 29.91 -2.15
C LEU A 186 -11.30 29.83 -2.51
N PHE A 187 -10.74 28.62 -2.61
CA PHE A 187 -9.35 28.44 -3.05
C PHE A 187 -9.13 28.92 -4.48
N THR A 188 -10.11 28.71 -5.37
CA THR A 188 -10.03 29.14 -6.78
C THR A 188 -10.11 30.66 -6.89
N LEU A 189 -11.02 31.31 -6.15
CA LEU A 189 -11.13 32.77 -6.06
C LEU A 189 -9.84 33.40 -5.52
N ASN A 190 -9.28 32.86 -4.44
CA ASN A 190 -8.03 33.35 -3.85
C ASN A 190 -6.81 33.22 -4.81
N LYS A 191 -6.81 32.24 -5.72
CA LYS A 191 -5.77 32.14 -6.76
C LYS A 191 -5.94 33.16 -7.89
N LEU A 192 -7.17 33.56 -8.20
CA LEU A 192 -7.47 34.57 -9.22
C LEU A 192 -7.08 35.98 -8.74
N ASP A 193 -7.35 36.31 -7.47
CA ASP A 193 -6.97 37.61 -6.91
C ASP A 193 -5.44 37.80 -6.85
N LYS A 194 -4.70 36.76 -6.45
CA LYS A 194 -3.23 36.79 -6.47
C LYS A 194 -2.62 36.94 -7.87
N ARG A 195 -3.35 36.59 -8.92
CA ARG A 195 -2.93 36.79 -10.32
C ARG A 195 -3.20 38.20 -10.83
N LYS A 196 -4.13 38.94 -10.19
CA LYS A 196 -4.42 40.35 -10.50
C LYS A 196 -3.46 41.30 -9.77
N GLU A 197 -2.85 40.86 -8.68
CA GLU A 197 -1.87 41.64 -7.89
C GLU A 197 -0.42 41.57 -8.41
N ASP A 198 -0.17 40.99 -9.59
CA ASP A 198 1.16 41.06 -10.22
C ASP A 198 1.17 42.05 -11.41
N PRO A 199 1.32 43.37 -11.17
CA PRO A 199 1.45 44.38 -12.21
C PRO A 199 2.89 44.56 -12.71
N ARG A 200 3.80 43.59 -12.50
CA ARG A 200 5.19 43.67 -13.01
C ARG A 200 5.51 42.54 -13.98
N ARG A 201 4.93 42.63 -15.17
CA ARG A 201 5.55 42.15 -16.41
C ARG A 201 5.51 43.25 -17.45
#